data_AF-A0AAD4HMN4-F1
#
_entry.id   AF-A0AAD4HMN4-F1
#
_cell.length_a   1.000
_cell.length_b   1.000
_cell.length_c   1.000
_cell.angle_alpha   90.00
_cell.angle_beta   90.00
_cell.angle_gamma   90.00
#
_symmetry.space_group_name_H-M   'P 1'
#
loop_
_entity.id
_entity.type
_entity.pdbx_description
1 polymer ?
#
loop_
_entity_poly.entity_id
_entity_poly.type
_entity_poly.pdbx_seq_one_letter_code
_entity_poly.pdbx_strand_id
1 'polypeptide(L)'
;MSLKQDRRNRSWISRFLASLRRAFMSEPPPGLPVLKFHCPDGPDINSASVLSWRSSMAESWDSKTKGNLYAKCVLARMEYYKCAGHPKHEFLLFYFRHWIDGCSAQAVVSADRAMQGQTHSLRQSSELVSPSSSDTNAYDSVSIYGSPRDAAPELQVRYTQYNRLCTFDFPLTSAPSALQVSTVLSLVHLQAPAYHLYENQCYWFSSAVWGSLKVLFPSDQDSECENHHARARYRGFALGSPTEDIKAVCAAYELEWQKMLETLERVKCHHEAEEAKNRQTLHMEFEVKNEPFRQAQQAEIERLRQTEVQQRAEIEQLRARLAALEG
;
A
#
# COMPACT_ATOMS: atom_id res chain seq x y z
N MET A 1 -55.25 24.12 15.04
CA MET A 1 -54.05 23.30 14.74
C MET A 1 -53.17 24.07 13.78
N SER A 2 -51.90 24.31 14.16
CA SER A 2 -51.10 25.45 13.69
C SER A 2 -50.19 25.09 12.49
N LEU A 3 -50.42 25.76 11.35
CA LEU A 3 -49.62 25.71 10.12
C LEU A 3 -48.16 26.21 10.26
N LYS A 4 -47.75 26.63 11.46
CA LYS A 4 -46.39 27.17 11.70
C LYS A 4 -45.33 26.10 11.99
N GLN A 5 -45.71 24.85 12.26
CA GLN A 5 -44.75 23.78 12.57
C GLN A 5 -44.08 23.19 11.31
N ASP A 6 -44.72 23.28 10.14
CA ASP A 6 -44.29 22.57 8.92
C ASP A 6 -43.12 23.28 8.19
N ARG A 7 -42.97 24.61 8.37
CA ARG A 7 -41.88 25.37 7.72
C ARG A 7 -40.50 25.13 8.33
N ARG A 8 -40.41 24.71 9.60
CA ARG A 8 -39.10 24.48 10.26
C ARG A 8 -38.46 23.16 9.82
N ASN A 9 -39.24 22.13 9.53
CA ASN A 9 -38.69 20.82 9.12
C ASN A 9 -38.10 20.83 7.71
N ARG A 10 -38.68 21.60 6.77
CA ARG A 10 -38.15 21.66 5.38
C ARG A 10 -36.77 22.34 5.29
N SER A 11 -36.48 23.28 6.18
CA SER A 11 -35.18 23.98 6.20
C SER A 11 -34.04 23.12 6.72
N TRP A 12 -34.31 22.15 7.59
CA TRP A 12 -33.25 21.32 8.17
C TRP A 12 -32.85 20.20 7.21
N ILE A 13 -33.83 19.58 6.55
CA ILE A 13 -33.60 18.57 5.52
C ILE A 13 -32.83 19.16 4.33
N SER A 14 -33.14 20.38 3.88
CA SER A 14 -32.40 21.00 2.76
C SER A 14 -30.95 21.34 3.13
N ARG A 15 -30.69 21.78 4.37
CA ARG A 15 -29.33 22.04 4.86
C ARG A 15 -28.53 20.76 5.07
N PHE A 16 -29.18 19.70 5.56
CA PHE A 16 -28.57 18.38 5.73
C PHE A 16 -28.20 17.76 4.36
N LEU A 17 -29.11 17.79 3.40
CA LEU A 17 -28.85 17.30 2.03
C LEU A 17 -27.84 18.17 1.29
N ALA A 18 -27.83 19.49 1.51
CA ALA A 18 -26.80 20.38 0.96
C ALA A 18 -25.41 20.10 1.58
N SER A 19 -25.34 19.78 2.87
CA SER A 19 -24.10 19.38 3.56
C SER A 19 -23.59 18.03 3.05
N LEU A 20 -24.47 17.05 2.84
CA LEU A 20 -24.13 15.75 2.25
C LEU A 20 -23.68 15.88 0.79
N ARG A 21 -24.37 16.72 -0.01
CA ARG A 21 -23.95 17.00 -1.39
C ARG A 21 -22.60 17.72 -1.44
N ARG A 22 -22.31 18.63 -0.49
CA ARG A 22 -21.01 19.29 -0.43
C ARG A 22 -19.89 18.29 -0.14
N ALA A 23 -20.08 17.37 0.81
CA ALA A 23 -19.10 16.34 1.12
C ALA A 23 -18.85 15.35 -0.05
N PHE A 24 -19.84 15.12 -0.90
CA PHE A 24 -19.73 14.21 -2.05
C PHE A 24 -19.29 14.88 -3.37
N MET A 25 -19.37 16.22 -3.48
CA MET A 25 -19.08 16.94 -4.73
C MET A 25 -18.05 18.07 -4.59
N SER A 26 -17.53 18.35 -3.39
CA SER A 26 -16.33 19.16 -3.25
C SER A 26 -15.12 18.34 -3.69
N GLU A 27 -14.24 18.93 -4.50
CA GLU A 27 -12.89 18.41 -4.68
C GLU A 27 -12.30 18.05 -3.30
N PRO A 28 -11.61 16.91 -3.17
CA PRO A 28 -11.00 16.51 -1.91
C PRO A 28 -10.19 17.68 -1.34
N PRO A 29 -10.30 18.00 -0.04
CA PRO A 29 -9.57 19.10 0.55
C PRO A 29 -8.09 19.00 0.17
N PRO A 30 -7.46 20.09 -0.32
CA PRO A 30 -6.03 20.10 -0.57
C PRO A 30 -5.33 19.74 0.74
N GLY A 31 -4.72 18.55 0.78
CA GLY A 31 -4.12 18.00 2.00
C GLY A 31 -4.67 16.67 2.50
N LEU A 32 -5.65 16.03 1.82
CA LEU A 32 -5.88 14.60 2.07
C LEU A 32 -4.58 13.83 1.86
N PRO A 33 -4.23 12.87 2.73
CA PRO A 33 -3.04 12.07 2.56
C PRO A 33 -3.17 11.32 1.24
N VAL A 34 -2.45 11.80 0.22
CA VAL A 34 -2.22 11.06 -1.02
C VAL A 34 -1.69 9.71 -0.60
N LEU A 35 -2.20 8.65 -1.20
CA LEU A 35 -1.67 7.33 -0.94
C LEU A 35 -0.25 7.28 -1.49
N LYS A 36 0.71 7.56 -0.62
CA LYS A 36 2.12 7.46 -0.93
C LYS A 36 2.45 5.99 -0.80
N PHE A 37 2.42 5.28 -1.93
CA PHE A 37 3.23 4.08 -2.04
C PHE A 37 4.68 4.54 -1.85
N HIS A 38 5.19 4.35 -0.64
CA HIS A 38 6.56 4.69 -0.35
C HIS A 38 7.46 3.66 -1.03
N CYS A 39 8.21 4.10 -2.04
CA CYS A 39 9.37 3.35 -2.52
C CYS A 39 10.50 3.53 -1.49
N PRO A 40 11.14 2.46 -0.99
CA PRO A 40 12.21 2.56 0.01
C PRO A 40 13.42 3.38 -0.47
N ASP A 41 13.62 3.51 -1.79
CA ASP A 41 14.86 4.01 -2.40
C ASP A 41 14.91 5.53 -2.64
N GLY A 42 14.17 6.32 -1.85
CA GLY A 42 14.27 7.79 -1.84
C GLY A 42 13.25 8.53 -2.71
N PRO A 43 13.25 9.88 -2.65
CA PRO A 43 12.15 10.72 -3.14
C PRO A 43 11.97 10.79 -4.67
N ASP A 44 12.92 10.26 -5.45
CA ASP A 44 12.98 10.52 -6.90
C ASP A 44 12.83 9.29 -7.79
N ILE A 45 12.77 8.07 -7.24
CA ILE A 45 12.60 6.85 -8.05
C ILE A 45 11.19 6.31 -7.88
N ASN A 46 10.25 6.86 -8.66
CA ASN A 46 8.89 6.32 -8.80
C ASN A 46 8.84 4.97 -9.53
N SER A 47 9.99 4.33 -9.79
CA SER A 47 10.11 3.08 -10.55
C SER A 47 10.84 2.02 -9.74
N ALA A 48 10.33 0.80 -9.73
CA ALA A 48 10.96 -0.34 -9.06
C ALA A 48 10.84 -1.58 -9.94
N SER A 49 11.73 -2.56 -9.77
CA SER A 49 11.48 -3.88 -10.35
C SER A 49 10.26 -4.52 -9.69
N VAL A 50 9.51 -5.34 -10.41
CA VAL A 50 8.33 -6.04 -9.86
C VAL A 50 8.69 -6.90 -8.62
N LEU A 51 9.90 -7.45 -8.58
CA LEU A 51 10.40 -8.22 -7.43
C LEU A 51 10.67 -7.31 -6.22
N SER A 52 11.38 -6.20 -6.42
CA SER A 52 11.65 -5.22 -5.35
C SER A 52 10.35 -4.63 -4.81
N TRP A 53 9.42 -4.30 -5.70
CA TRP A 53 8.10 -3.80 -5.33
C TRP A 53 7.32 -4.81 -4.49
N ARG A 54 7.29 -6.08 -4.89
CA ARG A 54 6.65 -7.15 -4.11
C ARG A 54 7.26 -7.29 -2.71
N SER A 55 8.57 -7.35 -2.61
CA SER A 55 9.26 -7.46 -1.30
C SER A 55 8.97 -6.24 -0.41
N SER A 56 9.08 -5.04 -0.97
CA SER A 56 8.78 -3.78 -0.26
C SER A 56 7.33 -3.75 0.26
N MET A 57 6.38 -4.29 -0.52
CA MET A 57 4.99 -4.40 -0.08
C MET A 57 4.81 -5.41 1.04
N ALA A 58 5.50 -6.55 0.99
CA ALA A 58 5.43 -7.60 2.02
C ALA A 58 5.97 -7.13 3.38
N GLU A 59 7.02 -6.31 3.35
CA GLU A 59 7.68 -5.78 4.55
C GLU A 59 6.97 -4.56 5.14
N SER A 60 6.04 -3.96 4.40
CA SER A 60 5.31 -2.78 4.85
C SER A 60 4.33 -3.12 5.97
N TRP A 61 4.54 -2.53 7.14
CA TRP A 61 3.66 -2.66 8.28
C TRP A 61 3.27 -1.28 8.80
N ASP A 62 1.97 -1.06 9.00
CA ASP A 62 1.48 0.14 9.66
C ASP A 62 1.10 -0.19 11.10
N SER A 63 1.88 0.34 12.03
CA SER A 63 1.64 0.21 13.47
C SER A 63 0.32 0.85 13.91
N LYS A 64 -0.15 1.90 13.23
CA LYS A 64 -1.41 2.57 13.59
C LYS A 64 -2.61 1.70 13.26
N THR A 65 -2.64 1.13 12.05
CA THR A 65 -3.75 0.26 11.62
C THR A 65 -3.51 -1.22 11.89
N LYS A 66 -2.41 -1.56 12.58
CA LYS A 66 -1.98 -2.92 12.94
C LYS A 66 -2.10 -3.90 11.77
N GLY A 67 -1.61 -3.50 10.61
CA GLY A 67 -1.76 -4.30 9.41
C GLY A 67 -0.93 -3.78 8.24
N ASN A 68 -0.90 -4.59 7.18
CA ASN A 68 -0.29 -4.22 5.92
C ASN A 68 -1.23 -3.27 5.14
N LEU A 69 -0.73 -2.09 4.76
CA LEU A 69 -1.53 -1.09 4.03
C LEU A 69 -1.88 -1.55 2.60
N TYR A 70 -0.98 -2.29 1.95
CA TYR A 70 -1.16 -2.74 0.57
C TYR A 70 -2.17 -3.87 0.44
N ALA A 71 -2.34 -4.68 1.49
CA ALA A 71 -3.44 -5.64 1.59
C ALA A 71 -4.83 -4.95 1.64
N LYS A 72 -4.89 -3.67 2.03
CA LYS A 72 -6.12 -2.86 2.09
C LYS A 72 -6.36 -2.02 0.83
N CYS A 73 -5.38 -1.95 -0.07
CA CYS A 73 -5.49 -1.26 -1.36
C CYS A 73 -6.10 -2.22 -2.38
N VAL A 74 -7.33 -1.99 -2.82
CA VAL A 74 -8.04 -2.90 -3.74
C VAL A 74 -7.95 -2.39 -5.18
N LEU A 75 -7.67 -3.29 -6.12
CA LEU A 75 -7.64 -2.98 -7.55
C LEU A 75 -9.08 -2.77 -8.03
N ALA A 76 -9.42 -1.54 -8.40
CA ALA A 76 -10.76 -1.23 -8.92
C ALA A 76 -10.86 -1.48 -10.42
N ARG A 77 -9.77 -1.18 -11.15
CA ARG A 77 -9.74 -1.23 -12.61
C ARG A 77 -8.34 -1.52 -13.10
N MET A 78 -8.24 -2.30 -14.17
CA MET A 78 -7.02 -2.50 -14.94
C MET A 78 -7.28 -2.07 -16.39
N GLU A 79 -6.34 -1.38 -17.00
CA GLU A 79 -6.40 -0.93 -18.38
C GLU A 79 -5.16 -1.42 -19.14
N TYR A 80 -5.40 -1.91 -20.37
CA TYR A 80 -4.36 -2.40 -21.27
C TYR A 80 -4.07 -1.34 -22.31
N TYR A 81 -2.81 -0.93 -22.44
CA TYR A 81 -2.40 0.12 -23.37
C TYR A 81 -1.39 -0.37 -24.40
N LYS A 82 -1.37 0.33 -25.54
CA LYS A 82 -0.38 0.14 -26.59
C LYS A 82 0.06 1.47 -27.17
N CYS A 83 1.37 1.69 -27.24
CA CYS A 83 1.95 2.86 -27.88
C CYS A 83 1.64 2.88 -29.38
N ALA A 84 1.33 4.06 -29.91
CA ALA A 84 1.08 4.28 -31.32
C ALA A 84 2.39 4.29 -32.14
N GLY A 85 3.50 4.70 -31.51
CA GLY A 85 4.83 4.76 -32.12
C GLY A 85 5.50 3.40 -32.32
N HIS A 86 6.62 3.40 -33.04
CA HIS A 86 7.53 2.27 -33.09
C HIS A 86 8.66 2.46 -32.05
N PRO A 87 8.97 1.46 -31.20
CA PRO A 87 8.29 0.16 -31.07
C PRO A 87 6.90 0.30 -30.43
N LYS A 88 5.94 -0.55 -30.88
CA LYS A 88 4.56 -0.57 -30.37
C LYS A 88 4.47 -1.22 -29.00
N HIS A 89 5.09 -0.58 -28.01
CA HIS A 89 5.18 -1.04 -26.63
C HIS A 89 3.80 -1.26 -26.02
N GLU A 90 3.64 -2.32 -25.25
CA GLU A 90 2.40 -2.67 -24.54
C GLU A 90 2.66 -2.66 -23.04
N PHE A 91 1.76 -2.05 -22.28
CA PHE A 91 1.87 -1.90 -20.83
C PHE A 91 0.48 -1.92 -20.18
N LEU A 92 0.47 -2.07 -18.85
CA LEU A 92 -0.75 -2.08 -18.05
C LEU A 92 -0.80 -0.89 -17.12
N LEU A 93 -1.99 -0.35 -16.88
CA LEU A 93 -2.28 0.57 -15.78
C LEU A 93 -3.23 -0.11 -14.79
N PHE A 94 -2.89 -0.03 -13.51
CA PHE A 94 -3.69 -0.52 -12.39
C PHE A 94 -4.18 0.65 -11.57
N TYR A 95 -5.48 0.71 -11.34
CA TYR A 95 -6.13 1.77 -10.58
C TYR A 95 -6.56 1.23 -9.22
N PHE A 96 -5.73 1.49 -8.20
CA PHE A 96 -6.00 1.06 -6.84
C PHE A 96 -6.85 2.08 -6.10
N ARG A 97 -7.84 1.60 -5.35
CA ARG A 97 -8.59 2.37 -4.38
C ARG A 97 -8.11 2.03 -2.98
N HIS A 98 -8.07 3.04 -2.13
CA HIS A 98 -7.82 2.87 -0.72
C HIS A 98 -8.70 3.81 0.09
N TRP A 99 -9.08 3.34 1.27
CA TRP A 99 -9.96 4.06 2.17
C TRP A 99 -9.13 4.56 3.35
N ILE A 100 -8.91 5.88 3.43
CA ILE A 100 -8.29 6.54 4.58
C ILE A 100 -9.35 7.43 5.21
N ASP A 101 -9.69 7.16 6.47
CA ASP A 101 -10.57 8.02 7.27
C ASP A 101 -11.90 8.38 6.58
N GLY A 102 -12.49 7.40 5.88
CA GLY A 102 -13.76 7.57 5.16
C GLY A 102 -13.66 8.27 3.79
N CYS A 103 -12.46 8.68 3.36
CA CYS A 103 -12.20 9.22 2.03
C CYS A 103 -11.61 8.14 1.11
N SER A 104 -12.12 8.04 -0.12
CA SER A 104 -11.51 7.18 -1.14
C SER A 104 -10.37 7.94 -1.84
N ALA A 105 -9.15 7.46 -1.68
CA ALA A 105 -8.02 7.86 -2.52
C ALA A 105 -7.85 6.86 -3.66
N GLN A 106 -7.38 7.33 -4.81
CA GLN A 106 -7.06 6.48 -5.96
C GLN A 106 -5.61 6.71 -6.36
N ALA A 107 -4.88 5.62 -6.53
CA ALA A 107 -3.52 5.63 -7.06
C ALA A 107 -3.45 4.86 -8.37
N VAL A 108 -2.45 5.18 -9.18
CA VAL A 108 -2.20 4.50 -10.45
C VAL A 108 -0.84 3.84 -10.40
N VAL A 109 -0.77 2.58 -10.80
CA VAL A 109 0.48 1.84 -10.98
C VAL A 109 0.57 1.43 -12.43
N SER A 110 1.61 1.87 -13.13
CA SER A 110 1.95 1.32 -14.45
C SER A 110 2.85 0.12 -14.28
N ALA A 111 2.64 -0.96 -15.04
CA ALA A 111 3.61 -2.04 -15.15
C ALA A 111 3.95 -2.33 -16.61
N ASP A 112 5.23 -2.53 -16.88
CA ASP A 112 5.72 -2.89 -18.19
C ASP A 112 6.99 -3.73 -18.12
N ARG A 113 7.43 -4.19 -19.30
CA ARG A 113 8.62 -5.02 -19.48
C ARG A 113 9.52 -4.42 -20.54
N ALA A 114 10.79 -4.25 -20.20
CA ALA A 114 11.83 -3.75 -21.09
C ALA A 114 13.06 -4.67 -21.06
N MET A 115 14.01 -4.40 -21.96
CA MET A 115 15.33 -5.03 -21.92
C MET A 115 16.17 -4.38 -20.81
N GLN A 116 16.81 -5.19 -19.94
CA GLN A 116 17.67 -4.64 -18.89
C GLN A 116 18.80 -3.79 -19.48
N GLY A 117 19.03 -2.59 -18.94
CA GLY A 117 20.07 -1.67 -19.41
C GLY A 117 19.65 -0.71 -20.53
N GLN A 118 18.47 -0.88 -21.14
CA GLN A 118 17.86 0.16 -21.98
C GLN A 118 17.08 1.14 -21.11
N THR A 119 17.78 2.00 -20.37
CA THR A 119 17.18 3.13 -19.67
C THR A 119 16.75 4.20 -20.66
N HIS A 120 15.50 4.11 -21.14
CA HIS A 120 14.65 5.14 -21.78
C HIS A 120 15.21 6.05 -22.89
N SER A 121 16.46 5.89 -23.33
CA SER A 121 16.97 6.49 -24.56
C SER A 121 16.40 5.71 -25.74
N LEU A 122 15.14 5.99 -26.07
CA LEU A 122 14.41 5.50 -27.24
C LEU A 122 15.04 5.97 -28.58
N ARG A 123 16.22 6.60 -28.56
CA ARG A 123 17.05 6.80 -29.75
C ARG A 123 17.80 5.52 -30.10
N GLN A 124 17.05 4.48 -30.43
CA GLN A 124 17.61 3.36 -31.19
C GLN A 124 17.83 3.85 -32.62
N SER A 125 19.08 4.13 -32.95
CA SER A 125 19.53 4.22 -34.34
C SER A 125 19.13 2.94 -35.07
N SER A 126 18.70 3.11 -36.32
CA SER A 126 18.11 2.12 -37.23
C SER A 126 19.06 0.99 -37.66
N GLU A 127 20.06 0.67 -36.87
CA GLU A 127 21.02 -0.37 -37.21
C GLU A 127 20.34 -1.73 -37.06
N LEU A 128 20.36 -2.48 -38.16
CA LEU A 128 19.94 -3.87 -38.28
C LEU A 128 20.85 -4.74 -37.42
N VAL A 129 20.71 -4.65 -36.10
CA VAL A 129 21.36 -5.57 -35.18
C VAL A 129 20.68 -6.91 -35.38
N SER A 130 21.39 -7.84 -36.01
CA SER A 130 21.00 -9.25 -36.03
C SER A 130 20.58 -9.65 -34.62
N PRO A 131 19.43 -10.32 -34.44
CA PRO A 131 19.01 -10.85 -33.15
C PRO A 131 19.93 -12.02 -32.81
N SER A 132 21.18 -11.72 -32.45
CA SER A 132 22.00 -12.66 -31.71
C SER A 132 21.20 -12.96 -30.44
N SER A 133 21.00 -14.25 -30.19
CA SER A 133 20.34 -14.85 -29.04
C SER A 133 21.06 -14.53 -27.73
N SER A 134 21.29 -13.25 -27.48
CA SER A 134 21.86 -12.79 -26.22
C SER A 134 20.81 -13.03 -25.15
N ASP A 135 21.18 -13.81 -24.14
CA ASP A 135 20.46 -14.06 -22.89
C ASP A 135 20.33 -12.75 -22.10
N THR A 136 19.67 -11.75 -22.69
CA THR A 136 19.47 -10.48 -22.01
C THR A 136 18.33 -10.65 -21.03
N ASN A 137 18.59 -10.35 -19.77
CA ASN A 137 17.55 -10.37 -18.75
C ASN A 137 16.45 -9.36 -19.09
N ALA A 138 15.21 -9.77 -18.85
CA ALA A 138 14.09 -8.86 -18.84
C ALA A 138 14.12 -8.00 -17.59
N TYR A 139 13.68 -6.76 -17.74
CA TYR A 139 13.43 -5.83 -16.65
C TYR A 139 11.94 -5.51 -16.62
N ASP A 140 11.23 -6.20 -15.73
CA ASP A 140 9.81 -5.96 -15.47
C ASP A 140 9.73 -4.91 -14.36
N SER A 141 9.13 -3.77 -14.69
CA SER A 141 9.13 -2.58 -13.86
C SER A 141 7.71 -2.16 -13.50
N VAL A 142 7.57 -1.56 -12.32
CA VAL A 142 6.38 -0.83 -11.94
C VAL A 142 6.73 0.63 -11.76
N SER A 143 5.80 1.52 -12.07
CA SER A 143 5.87 2.90 -11.61
C SER A 143 4.60 3.37 -10.98
N ILE A 144 4.74 4.16 -9.91
CA ILE A 144 3.64 4.45 -9.01
C ILE A 144 3.34 5.95 -9.00
N TYR A 145 2.06 6.26 -9.09
CA TYR A 145 1.54 7.62 -9.15
C TYR A 145 0.45 7.79 -8.09
N GLY A 146 0.55 8.89 -7.34
CA GLY A 146 -0.37 9.18 -6.22
C GLY A 146 -1.81 9.44 -6.65
N SER A 147 -2.04 9.82 -7.91
CA SER A 147 -3.36 10.00 -8.50
C SER A 147 -3.35 9.83 -10.02
N PRO A 148 -4.51 9.62 -10.68
CA PRO A 148 -4.59 9.64 -12.14
C PRO A 148 -4.15 10.96 -12.77
N ARG A 149 -4.35 12.07 -12.06
CA ARG A 149 -3.93 13.40 -12.52
C ARG A 149 -2.40 13.51 -12.58
N ASP A 150 -1.71 12.93 -11.60
CA ASP A 150 -0.25 12.92 -11.54
C ASP A 150 0.34 11.91 -12.53
N ALA A 151 -0.36 10.81 -12.77
CA ALA A 151 0.06 9.78 -13.74
C ALA A 151 0.06 10.31 -15.17
N ALA A 152 -0.96 11.07 -15.57
CA ALA A 152 -1.16 11.50 -16.96
C ALA A 152 0.07 12.19 -17.59
N PRO A 153 0.67 13.25 -17.01
CA PRO A 153 1.84 13.89 -17.60
C PRO A 153 3.07 12.96 -17.65
N GLU A 154 3.28 12.15 -16.61
CA GLU A 154 4.42 11.22 -16.55
C GLU A 154 4.31 10.10 -17.59
N LEU A 155 3.12 9.52 -17.75
CA LEU A 155 2.82 8.52 -18.76
C LEU A 155 2.95 9.12 -20.17
N GLN A 156 2.53 10.37 -20.37
CA GLN A 156 2.69 11.09 -21.62
C GLN A 156 4.17 11.28 -21.97
N VAL A 157 5.02 11.64 -21.01
CA VAL A 157 6.47 11.74 -21.21
C VAL A 157 7.07 10.38 -21.53
N ARG A 158 6.70 9.34 -20.77
CA ARG A 158 7.29 8.00 -20.91
C ARG A 158 6.89 7.29 -22.21
N TYR A 159 5.62 7.36 -22.58
CA TYR A 159 5.06 6.56 -23.69
C TYR A 159 4.72 7.40 -24.93
N THR A 160 4.84 8.73 -24.86
CA THR A 160 4.54 9.69 -25.93
C THR A 160 3.10 9.61 -26.43
N GLN A 161 2.75 8.65 -27.29
CA GLN A 161 1.39 8.46 -27.78
C GLN A 161 1.00 7.01 -27.55
N TYR A 162 -0.11 6.80 -26.86
CA TYR A 162 -0.63 5.48 -26.55
C TYR A 162 -2.15 5.45 -26.60
N ASN A 163 -2.69 4.28 -26.93
CA ASN A 163 -4.13 4.04 -27.01
C ASN A 163 -4.50 2.94 -26.03
N ARG A 164 -5.63 3.12 -25.34
CA ARG A 164 -6.23 2.08 -24.53
C ARG A 164 -6.84 1.03 -25.45
N LEU A 165 -6.57 -0.24 -25.19
CA LEU A 165 -7.08 -1.38 -25.95
C LEU A 165 -8.22 -2.09 -25.23
N CYS A 166 -8.10 -2.21 -23.91
CA CYS A 166 -9.04 -2.90 -23.06
C CYS A 166 -9.14 -2.23 -21.69
N THR A 167 -10.32 -2.33 -21.10
CA THR A 167 -10.61 -2.00 -19.70
C THR A 167 -11.22 -3.23 -19.04
N PHE A 168 -10.84 -3.47 -17.78
CA PHE A 168 -11.42 -4.50 -16.95
C PHE A 168 -11.64 -3.95 -15.55
N ASP A 169 -12.91 -3.88 -15.16
CA ASP A 169 -13.33 -3.42 -13.84
C ASP A 169 -13.55 -4.61 -12.91
N PHE A 170 -12.97 -4.51 -11.72
CA PHE A 170 -13.11 -5.51 -10.68
C PHE A 170 -14.22 -5.08 -9.71
N PRO A 171 -15.17 -5.98 -9.39
CA PRO A 171 -16.17 -5.67 -8.39
C PRO A 171 -15.52 -5.67 -7.01
N LEU A 172 -16.01 -4.82 -6.11
CA LEU A 172 -15.43 -4.66 -4.77
C LEU A 172 -15.33 -5.97 -3.96
N THR A 173 -16.19 -6.96 -4.27
CA THR A 173 -16.25 -8.26 -3.58
C THR A 173 -15.19 -9.25 -4.04
N SER A 174 -14.63 -9.12 -5.25
CA SER A 174 -13.58 -10.00 -5.78
C SER A 174 -12.32 -9.25 -6.24
N ALA A 175 -12.26 -7.94 -6.00
CA ALA A 175 -11.12 -7.11 -6.35
C ALA A 175 -9.84 -7.56 -5.63
N PRO A 176 -8.76 -7.87 -6.37
CA PRO A 176 -7.49 -8.24 -5.75
C PRO A 176 -6.88 -7.04 -5.04
N SER A 177 -6.20 -7.29 -3.93
CA SER A 177 -5.37 -6.28 -3.28
C SER A 177 -4.10 -5.97 -4.08
N ALA A 178 -3.47 -4.83 -3.81
CA ALA A 178 -2.19 -4.46 -4.42
C ALA A 178 -1.09 -5.50 -4.16
N LEU A 179 -1.12 -6.15 -2.99
CA LEU A 179 -0.20 -7.24 -2.65
C LEU A 179 -0.46 -8.53 -3.46
N GLN A 180 -1.72 -8.82 -3.78
CA GLN A 180 -2.04 -9.95 -4.67
C GLN A 180 -1.60 -9.66 -6.10
N VAL A 181 -1.79 -8.42 -6.58
CA VAL A 181 -1.32 -7.99 -7.90
C VAL A 181 0.20 -8.07 -7.99
N SER A 182 0.94 -7.60 -6.98
CA SER A 182 2.41 -7.68 -6.98
C SER A 182 2.92 -9.13 -6.97
N THR A 183 2.21 -10.04 -6.29
CA THR A 183 2.46 -11.48 -6.37
C THR A 183 2.31 -11.99 -7.81
N VAL A 184 1.22 -11.66 -8.49
CA VAL A 184 1.00 -12.08 -9.89
C VAL A 184 2.06 -11.51 -10.84
N LEU A 185 2.40 -10.21 -10.72
CA LEU A 185 3.48 -9.61 -11.51
C LEU A 185 4.82 -10.35 -11.32
N SER A 186 5.15 -10.71 -10.07
CA SER A 186 6.38 -11.45 -9.78
C SER A 186 6.38 -12.85 -10.39
N LEU A 187 5.24 -13.55 -10.38
CA LEU A 187 5.13 -14.89 -10.98
C LEU A 187 5.25 -14.83 -12.50
N VAL A 188 4.64 -13.84 -13.14
CA VAL A 188 4.81 -13.63 -14.60
C VAL A 188 6.27 -13.32 -14.93
N HIS A 189 6.95 -12.50 -14.13
CA HIS A 189 8.37 -12.24 -14.31
C HIS A 189 9.22 -13.52 -14.22
N LEU A 190 8.96 -14.36 -13.21
CA LEU A 190 9.69 -15.62 -13.00
C LEU A 190 9.42 -16.66 -14.09
N GLN A 191 8.26 -16.61 -14.75
CA GLN A 191 7.92 -17.51 -15.84
C GLN A 191 8.79 -17.30 -17.09
N ALA A 192 9.23 -16.06 -17.33
CA ALA A 192 10.20 -15.74 -18.37
C ALA A 192 11.15 -14.66 -17.86
N PRO A 193 12.30 -15.02 -17.25
CA PRO A 193 13.26 -14.03 -16.77
C PRO A 193 14.08 -13.39 -17.91
N ALA A 194 14.17 -14.04 -19.08
CA ALA A 194 14.89 -13.53 -20.24
C ALA A 194 13.98 -12.73 -21.19
N TYR A 195 14.53 -11.68 -21.80
CA TYR A 195 13.85 -10.87 -22.79
C TYR A 195 14.06 -11.46 -24.20
N HIS A 196 13.03 -12.09 -24.74
CA HIS A 196 13.03 -12.61 -26.11
C HIS A 196 12.10 -11.80 -26.99
N LEU A 197 12.64 -11.18 -28.04
CA LEU A 197 11.93 -10.23 -28.91
C LEU A 197 10.63 -10.80 -29.53
N TYR A 198 10.65 -12.09 -29.87
CA TYR A 198 9.54 -12.76 -30.56
C TYR A 198 8.67 -13.63 -29.66
N GLU A 199 9.03 -13.75 -28.37
CA GLU A 199 8.35 -14.66 -27.44
C GLU A 199 7.87 -13.90 -26.21
N ASN A 200 8.81 -13.34 -25.43
CA ASN A 200 8.58 -12.87 -24.06
C ASN A 200 8.97 -11.39 -23.87
N GLN A 201 8.50 -10.50 -24.75
CA GLN A 201 8.67 -9.04 -24.61
C GLN A 201 7.45 -8.37 -23.92
N CYS A 202 7.30 -7.05 -24.08
CA CYS A 202 6.27 -6.25 -23.43
C CYS A 202 4.81 -6.68 -23.68
N TYR A 203 4.47 -7.14 -24.89
CA TYR A 203 3.13 -7.65 -25.18
C TYR A 203 2.84 -8.96 -24.43
N TRP A 204 3.83 -9.85 -24.33
CA TRP A 204 3.66 -11.14 -23.68
C TRP A 204 3.43 -10.92 -22.19
N PHE A 205 4.26 -10.08 -21.57
CA PHE A 205 4.14 -9.74 -20.15
C PHE A 205 2.78 -9.12 -19.85
N SER A 206 2.39 -8.08 -20.59
CA SER A 206 1.11 -7.40 -20.38
C SER A 206 -0.07 -8.36 -20.59
N SER A 207 0.01 -9.25 -21.60
CA SER A 207 -1.05 -10.22 -21.87
C SER A 207 -1.12 -11.35 -20.84
N ALA A 208 0.03 -11.84 -20.35
CA ALA A 208 0.11 -12.86 -19.30
C ALA A 208 -0.43 -12.32 -17.98
N VAL A 209 -0.01 -11.13 -17.54
CA VAL A 209 -0.55 -10.47 -16.34
C VAL A 209 -2.05 -10.25 -16.46
N TRP A 210 -2.50 -9.67 -17.58
CA TRP A 210 -3.92 -9.41 -17.83
C TRP A 210 -4.75 -10.69 -17.73
N GLY A 211 -4.29 -11.76 -18.40
CA GLY A 211 -4.97 -13.04 -18.40
C GLY A 211 -5.02 -13.69 -17.02
N SER A 212 -3.88 -13.73 -16.33
CA SER A 212 -3.77 -14.33 -14.99
C SER A 212 -4.66 -13.64 -13.97
N LEU A 213 -4.68 -12.30 -13.95
CA LEU A 213 -5.55 -11.55 -13.03
C LEU A 213 -7.03 -11.81 -13.30
N LYS A 214 -7.45 -11.90 -14.57
CA LYS A 214 -8.83 -12.23 -14.92
C LYS A 214 -9.25 -13.64 -14.49
N VAL A 215 -8.34 -14.62 -14.59
CA VAL A 215 -8.62 -16.01 -14.19
C VAL A 215 -8.68 -16.13 -12.68
N LEU A 216 -7.74 -15.51 -11.96
CA LEU A 216 -7.65 -15.59 -10.49
C LEU A 216 -8.73 -14.76 -9.79
N PHE A 217 -9.13 -13.63 -10.39
CA PHE A 217 -10.08 -12.68 -9.81
C PHE A 217 -11.19 -12.40 -10.83
N PRO A 218 -12.10 -13.37 -11.03
CA PRO A 218 -13.17 -13.21 -12.01
C PRO A 218 -14.11 -12.06 -11.63
N SER A 219 -14.62 -11.41 -12.67
CA SER A 219 -15.67 -10.39 -12.61
C SER A 219 -16.83 -10.85 -13.48
N ASP A 220 -18.05 -10.62 -13.02
CA ASP A 220 -19.26 -10.84 -13.83
C ASP A 220 -19.39 -9.82 -14.96
N GLN A 221 -18.56 -8.78 -14.96
CA GLN A 221 -18.53 -7.77 -16.01
C GLN A 221 -17.63 -8.23 -17.16
N ASP A 222 -18.16 -8.16 -18.37
CA ASP A 222 -17.38 -8.34 -19.58
C ASP A 222 -16.29 -7.27 -19.68
N SER A 223 -15.14 -7.66 -20.24
CA SER A 223 -14.08 -6.69 -20.52
C SER A 223 -14.50 -5.79 -21.67
N GLU A 224 -14.49 -4.48 -21.45
CA GLU A 224 -14.66 -3.52 -22.53
C GLU A 224 -13.36 -3.46 -23.33
N CYS A 225 -13.31 -4.15 -24.46
CA CYS A 225 -12.16 -4.17 -25.34
C CYS A 225 -12.53 -3.66 -26.72
N GLU A 226 -12.21 -2.39 -26.96
CA GLU A 226 -12.44 -1.72 -28.24
C GLU A 226 -11.62 -2.38 -29.38
N ASN A 227 -10.44 -2.90 -29.06
CA ASN A 227 -9.48 -3.37 -30.08
C ASN A 227 -8.73 -4.64 -29.66
N HIS A 228 -9.46 -5.73 -29.33
CA HIS A 228 -8.86 -7.02 -28.99
C HIS A 228 -7.80 -7.50 -30.00
N HIS A 229 -8.07 -7.31 -31.30
CA HIS A 229 -7.19 -7.77 -32.38
C HIS A 229 -5.87 -6.98 -32.50
N ALA A 230 -5.72 -5.86 -31.79
CA ALA A 230 -4.50 -5.05 -31.82
C ALA A 230 -3.44 -5.48 -30.79
N ARG A 231 -3.83 -6.29 -29.79
CA ARG A 231 -2.95 -6.83 -28.74
C ARG A 231 -1.98 -7.87 -29.30
N ALA A 232 -0.81 -8.02 -28.66
CA ALA A 232 0.15 -9.09 -28.98
C ALA A 232 0.55 -9.15 -30.45
N ARG A 233 0.75 -7.98 -31.07
CA ARG A 233 1.20 -7.87 -32.47
C ARG A 233 2.51 -7.14 -32.58
N TYR A 234 3.50 -7.79 -33.20
CA TYR A 234 4.79 -7.21 -33.56
C TYR A 234 4.91 -7.15 -35.08
N ARG A 235 5.16 -5.96 -35.64
CA ARG A 235 5.26 -5.71 -37.10
C ARG A 235 4.12 -6.33 -37.93
N GLY A 236 2.91 -6.38 -37.37
CA GLY A 236 1.72 -6.92 -38.03
C GLY A 236 1.48 -8.41 -37.81
N PHE A 237 2.46 -9.17 -37.33
CA PHE A 237 2.31 -10.58 -36.99
C PHE A 237 1.62 -10.74 -35.64
N ALA A 238 0.60 -11.60 -35.58
CA ALA A 238 0.01 -12.02 -34.32
C ALA A 238 0.97 -13.01 -33.65
N LEU A 239 1.29 -12.74 -32.39
CA LEU A 239 2.13 -13.60 -31.58
C LEU A 239 1.22 -14.53 -30.79
N GLY A 240 1.73 -15.71 -30.44
CA GLY A 240 0.96 -16.73 -29.73
C GLY A 240 0.33 -16.17 -28.45
N SER A 241 -0.86 -16.66 -28.11
CA SER A 241 -1.48 -16.36 -26.82
C SER A 241 -0.64 -16.97 -25.69
N PRO A 242 -0.33 -16.25 -24.59
CA PRO A 242 0.41 -16.78 -23.44
C PRO A 242 -0.47 -17.70 -22.58
N THR A 243 -1.32 -18.54 -23.20
CA THR A 243 -2.34 -19.33 -22.49
C THR A 243 -1.73 -20.34 -21.53
N GLU A 244 -0.65 -21.02 -21.93
CA GLU A 244 0.03 -21.97 -21.05
C GLU A 244 0.77 -21.27 -19.92
N ASP A 245 1.38 -20.09 -20.18
CA ASP A 245 1.99 -19.27 -19.15
C ASP A 245 0.96 -18.74 -18.14
N ILE A 246 -0.22 -18.31 -18.60
CA ILE A 246 -1.33 -17.91 -17.73
C ILE A 246 -1.73 -19.06 -16.81
N LYS A 247 -1.89 -20.28 -17.34
CA LYS A 247 -2.20 -21.46 -16.53
C LYS A 247 -1.10 -21.76 -15.52
N ALA A 248 0.16 -21.69 -15.92
CA ALA A 248 1.31 -21.93 -15.05
C ALA A 248 1.35 -20.91 -13.90
N VAL A 249 1.16 -19.62 -14.20
CA VAL A 249 1.08 -18.55 -13.19
C VAL A 249 -0.09 -18.77 -12.25
N CYS A 250 -1.28 -19.11 -12.76
CA CYS A 250 -2.45 -19.39 -11.93
C CYS A 250 -2.24 -20.61 -11.03
N ALA A 251 -1.60 -21.67 -11.53
CA ALA A 251 -1.29 -22.87 -10.74
C ALA A 251 -0.26 -22.57 -9.64
N ALA A 252 0.73 -21.71 -9.91
CA ALA A 252 1.74 -21.31 -8.93
C ALA A 252 1.23 -20.27 -7.90
N TYR A 253 0.13 -19.57 -8.21
CA TYR A 253 -0.36 -18.44 -7.41
C TYR A 253 -0.65 -18.81 -5.97
N GLU A 254 -1.42 -19.87 -5.72
CA GLU A 254 -1.85 -20.22 -4.36
C GLU A 254 -0.66 -20.50 -3.45
N LEU A 255 0.30 -21.29 -3.94
CA LEU A 255 1.52 -21.59 -3.18
C LEU A 255 2.32 -20.33 -2.84
N GLU A 256 2.47 -19.43 -3.82
CA GLU A 256 3.24 -18.20 -3.62
C GLU A 256 2.50 -17.19 -2.72
N TRP A 257 1.17 -17.19 -2.78
CA TRP A 257 0.33 -16.40 -1.89
C TRP A 257 0.42 -16.90 -0.45
N GLN A 258 0.44 -18.20 -0.21
CA GLN A 258 0.65 -18.74 1.14
C GLN A 258 1.99 -18.31 1.74
N LYS A 259 3.09 -18.38 0.96
CA LYS A 259 4.40 -17.86 1.42
C LYS A 259 4.36 -16.36 1.72
N MET A 260 3.57 -15.61 0.95
CA MET A 260 3.36 -14.18 1.21
C MET A 260 2.65 -13.98 2.56
N LEU A 261 1.58 -14.73 2.83
CA LEU A 261 0.86 -14.68 4.11
C LEU A 261 1.76 -15.03 5.30
N GLU A 262 2.60 -16.06 5.18
CA GLU A 262 3.60 -16.41 6.20
C GLU A 262 4.61 -15.27 6.43
N THR A 263 4.99 -14.56 5.38
CA THR A 263 5.88 -13.40 5.48
C THR A 263 5.20 -12.25 6.21
N LEU A 264 3.93 -11.96 5.90
CA LEU A 264 3.14 -10.96 6.61
C LEU A 264 3.02 -11.28 8.11
N GLU A 265 2.75 -12.54 8.47
CA GLU A 265 2.65 -12.93 9.88
C GLU A 265 3.99 -12.80 10.60
N ARG A 266 5.11 -13.16 9.96
CA ARG A 266 6.45 -12.93 10.53
C ARG A 266 6.72 -11.44 10.77
N VAL A 267 6.40 -10.58 9.80
CA VAL A 267 6.57 -9.13 9.91
C VAL A 267 5.70 -8.56 11.04
N LYS A 268 4.45 -9.03 11.16
CA LYS A 268 3.55 -8.67 12.26
C LYS A 268 4.12 -9.06 13.62
N CYS A 269 4.51 -10.32 13.80
CA CYS A 269 5.11 -10.81 15.05
C CYS A 269 6.36 -10.00 15.45
N HIS A 270 7.22 -9.67 14.49
CA HIS A 270 8.39 -8.82 14.73
C HIS A 270 8.01 -7.43 15.27
N HIS A 271 7.03 -6.77 14.64
CA HIS A 271 6.57 -5.46 15.09
C HIS A 271 5.91 -5.51 16.46
N GLU A 272 5.08 -6.52 16.73
CA GLU A 272 4.45 -6.71 18.05
C GLU A 272 5.49 -6.94 19.16
N ALA A 273 6.54 -7.70 18.86
CA ALA A 273 7.66 -7.93 19.78
C ALA A 273 8.45 -6.63 20.07
N GLU A 274 8.78 -5.85 19.04
CA GLU A 274 9.47 -4.57 19.20
C GLU A 274 8.61 -3.55 19.97
N GLU A 275 7.30 -3.49 19.72
CA GLU A 275 6.40 -2.66 20.53
C GLU A 275 6.33 -3.10 21.99
N ALA A 276 6.30 -4.42 22.26
CA ALA A 276 6.29 -4.95 23.61
C ALA A 276 7.57 -4.59 24.36
N LYS A 277 8.73 -4.72 23.69
CA LYS A 277 10.04 -4.31 24.21
C LYS A 277 10.06 -2.81 24.51
N ASN A 278 9.59 -1.98 23.60
CA ASN A 278 9.52 -0.52 23.82
C ASN A 278 8.61 -0.16 25.02
N ARG A 279 7.48 -0.84 25.19
CA ARG A 279 6.61 -0.66 26.38
C ARG A 279 7.32 -1.05 27.68
N GLN A 280 8.08 -2.15 27.68
CA GLN A 280 8.87 -2.56 28.84
C GLN A 280 9.98 -1.56 29.17
N THR A 281 10.69 -1.07 28.16
CA THR A 281 11.73 -0.05 28.35
C THR A 281 11.16 1.23 28.94
N LEU A 282 10.04 1.73 28.39
CA LEU A 282 9.37 2.93 28.93
C LEU A 282 8.88 2.74 30.36
N HIS A 283 8.37 1.54 30.70
CA HIS A 283 7.95 1.23 32.06
C HIS A 283 9.14 1.23 33.03
N MET A 284 10.25 0.57 32.66
CA MET A 284 11.47 0.55 33.47
C MET A 284 12.06 1.96 33.64
N GLU A 285 12.08 2.78 32.60
CA GLU A 285 12.52 4.18 32.70
C GLU A 285 11.63 5.00 33.63
N PHE A 286 10.31 4.78 33.60
CA PHE A 286 9.36 5.42 34.49
C PHE A 286 9.57 5.00 35.95
N GLU A 287 9.80 3.70 36.20
CA GLU A 287 10.10 3.20 37.55
C GLU A 287 11.40 3.78 38.09
N VAL A 288 12.47 3.79 37.28
CA VAL A 288 13.77 4.35 37.67
C VAL A 288 13.66 5.85 37.94
N LYS A 289 12.93 6.61 37.12
CA LYS A 289 12.71 8.07 37.33
C LYS A 289 11.90 8.36 38.58
N ASN A 290 10.94 7.51 38.94
CA ASN A 290 10.10 7.70 40.12
C ASN A 290 10.70 7.11 41.40
N GLU A 291 11.79 6.33 41.29
CA GLU A 291 12.44 5.72 42.43
C GLU A 291 12.93 6.74 43.48
N PRO A 292 13.61 7.84 43.10
CA PRO A 292 14.00 8.86 44.09
C PRO A 292 12.79 9.53 44.76
N PHE A 293 11.69 9.73 44.03
CA PHE A 293 10.47 10.28 44.60
C PHE A 293 9.82 9.31 45.60
N ARG A 294 9.75 8.01 45.25
CA ARG A 294 9.28 6.95 46.16
C ARG A 294 10.15 6.86 47.41
N GLN A 295 11.48 6.91 47.25
CA GLN A 295 12.42 6.90 48.37
C GLN A 295 12.29 8.14 49.25
N ALA A 296 12.14 9.34 48.66
CA ALA A 296 11.92 10.57 49.41
C ALA A 296 10.57 10.55 50.17
N GLN A 297 9.51 10.05 49.55
CA GLN A 297 8.21 9.89 50.18
C GLN A 297 8.27 8.90 51.34
N GLN A 298 8.96 7.78 51.17
CA GLN A 298 9.17 6.80 52.24
C GLN A 298 10.00 7.39 53.39
N ALA A 299 11.07 8.13 53.09
CA ALA A 299 11.89 8.82 54.09
C ALA A 299 11.08 9.86 54.87
N GLU A 300 10.18 10.59 54.22
CA GLU A 300 9.30 11.55 54.87
C GLU A 300 8.27 10.88 55.79
N ILE A 301 7.63 9.79 55.32
CA ILE A 301 6.72 9.00 56.15
C ILE A 301 7.43 8.48 57.40
N GLU A 302 8.67 8.01 57.26
CA GLU A 302 9.45 7.52 58.40
C GLU A 302 9.84 8.65 59.37
N ARG A 303 10.21 9.84 58.87
CA ARG A 303 10.43 11.02 59.71
C ARG A 303 9.18 11.42 60.51
N LEU A 304 8.01 11.38 59.89
CA LEU A 304 6.75 11.69 60.55
C LEU A 304 6.44 10.68 61.67
N ARG A 305 6.67 9.39 61.43
CA ARG A 305 6.52 8.35 62.46
C ARG A 305 7.45 8.55 63.65
N GLN A 306 8.72 8.87 63.39
CA GLN A 306 9.69 9.13 64.46
C GLN A 306 9.30 10.37 65.29
N THR A 307 8.80 11.41 64.63
CA THR A 307 8.30 12.63 65.30
C THR A 307 7.09 12.31 66.19
N GLU A 308 6.15 11.50 65.71
CA GLU A 308 4.98 11.08 66.50
C GLU A 308 5.39 10.28 67.74
N VAL A 309 6.35 9.35 67.59
CA VAL A 309 6.88 8.57 68.73
C VAL A 309 7.55 9.49 69.76
N GLN A 310 8.35 10.46 69.33
CA GLN A 310 8.98 11.44 70.22
C GLN A 310 7.94 12.30 70.96
N GLN A 311 6.93 12.80 70.26
CA GLN A 311 5.85 13.58 70.87
C GLN A 311 5.06 12.77 71.89
N ARG A 312 4.78 11.48 71.61
CA ARG A 312 4.11 10.59 72.57
C ARG A 312 4.96 10.40 73.83
N ALA A 313 6.27 10.19 73.69
CA ALA A 313 7.18 10.06 74.81
C ALA A 313 7.26 11.36 75.65
N GLU A 314 7.30 12.52 75.00
CA GLU A 314 7.31 13.82 75.68
C GLU A 314 6.00 14.07 76.46
N ILE A 315 4.85 13.77 75.85
CA ILE A 315 3.54 13.85 76.52
C ILE A 315 3.52 12.93 77.75
N GLU A 316 4.06 11.72 77.65
CA GLU A 316 4.13 10.78 78.76
C GLU A 316 5.03 11.27 79.90
N GLN A 317 6.20 11.85 79.57
CA GLN A 317 7.06 12.50 80.56
C GLN A 317 6.39 13.68 81.26
N LEU A 318 5.68 14.53 80.53
CA LEU A 318 4.94 15.65 81.08
C LEU A 318 3.82 15.18 82.01
N ARG A 319 3.09 14.13 81.63
CA ARG A 319 2.07 13.49 82.47
C ARG A 319 2.67 12.93 83.76
N ALA A 320 3.81 12.24 83.68
CA ALA A 320 4.49 11.71 84.86
C ALA A 320 4.96 12.84 85.81
N ARG A 321 5.48 13.94 85.26
CA ARG A 321 5.86 15.13 86.05
C ARG A 321 4.68 15.78 86.75
N LEU A 322 3.54 15.92 86.06
CA LEU A 322 2.33 16.47 86.66
C LEU A 322 1.82 15.59 87.80
N ALA A 323 1.75 14.26 87.60
CA ALA A 323 1.35 13.33 88.65
C ALA A 323 2.26 13.39 89.90
N ALA A 324 3.56 13.63 89.71
CA ALA A 324 4.51 13.80 90.82
C ALA A 324 4.36 15.13 91.58
N LEU A 325 3.72 16.14 90.99
CA LEU A 325 3.44 17.42 91.66
C LEU A 325 2.11 17.40 92.43
N GLU A 326 1.20 16.48 92.09
CA GLU A 326 -0.12 16.35 92.70
C GLU A 326 -0.17 15.36 93.89
N GLY A 327 0.89 14.57 94.09
CA GLY A 327 1.02 13.62 95.21
C GLY A 327 1.98 14.10 96.30
#